data_AF-A0A7V9USD2-F1
#
_entry.id   AF-A0A7V9USD2-F1
#
_cell.length_a   1.000
_cell.length_b   1.000
_cell.length_c   1.000
_cell.angle_alpha   90.00
_cell.angle_beta   90.00
_cell.angle_gamma   90.00
#
_symmetry.space_group_name_H-M   'P 1'
#
loop_
_entity.id
_entity.type
_entity.pdbx_description
1 polymer ?
#
loop_
_entity_poly.entity_id
_entity_poly.type
_entity_poly.pdbx_seq_one_letter_code
_entity_poly.pdbx_strand_id
1 'polypeptide(L)' 'MILEIWSSSGSKTTHKTTNIKPNDPCYCASGKKYKKCHGAGM' A
#
# COMPACT_ATOMS: atom_id res chain seq x y z
N MET A 1 -25.29 -27.06 18.16
CA MET A 1 -24.96 -25.64 17.96
C MET A 1 -23.44 -25.51 17.95
N ILE A 2 -22.80 -25.96 16.88
CA ILE A 2 -21.38 -25.71 16.63
C ILE A 2 -21.37 -24.83 15.38
N LEU A 3 -21.18 -23.52 15.58
CA LEU A 3 -21.21 -22.57 14.45
C LEU A 3 -19.83 -22.59 13.81
N GLU A 4 -19.83 -23.06 12.56
CA GLU A 4 -18.64 -23.36 11.79
C GLU A 4 -17.84 -22.13 11.39
N ILE A 5 -16.55 -22.41 11.27
CA ILE A 5 -15.47 -21.62 10.71
C ILE A 5 -15.83 -21.16 9.29
N TRP A 6 -16.04 -19.86 9.09
CA TRP A 6 -15.73 -19.14 7.83
C TRP A 6 -15.93 -17.65 8.03
N SER A 7 -14.88 -16.84 7.87
CA SER A 7 -14.94 -15.58 7.10
C SER A 7 -13.57 -14.94 6.99
N SER A 8 -12.91 -15.28 5.88
CA SER A 8 -11.88 -14.48 5.23
C SER A 8 -12.40 -13.05 4.99
N SER A 9 -11.72 -12.01 5.49
CA SER A 9 -11.99 -10.62 5.12
C SER A 9 -10.80 -9.70 5.44
N GLY A 10 -9.78 -9.81 4.58
CA GLY A 10 -8.92 -8.72 4.12
C GLY A 10 -8.32 -7.78 5.18
N SER A 11 -7.03 -7.95 5.41
CA SER A 11 -6.13 -6.89 5.86
C SER A 11 -6.14 -5.74 4.83
N LYS A 12 -7.15 -4.87 4.94
CA LYS A 12 -7.10 -3.55 4.32
C LYS A 12 -6.07 -2.75 5.09
N THR A 13 -4.80 -2.91 4.73
CA THR A 13 -3.76 -2.00 5.15
C THR A 13 -4.18 -0.63 4.64
N THR A 14 -4.77 0.17 5.52
CA THR A 14 -5.05 1.59 5.30
C THR A 14 -3.79 2.17 4.68
N HIS A 15 -3.88 2.57 3.41
CA HIS A 15 -2.77 3.16 2.70
C HIS A 15 -2.38 4.38 3.54
N LYS A 16 -1.29 4.23 4.31
CA LYS A 16 -0.71 5.33 5.05
C LYS A 16 -0.37 6.31 3.95
N THR A 17 -1.13 7.39 3.83
CA THR A 17 -0.75 8.54 3.04
C THR A 17 0.46 9.13 3.74
N THR A 18 1.58 8.41 3.68
CA THR A 18 2.90 8.96 3.89
C THR A 18 2.92 10.17 3.00
N ASN A 19 3.21 11.33 3.59
CA ASN A 19 3.40 12.59 2.88
C ASN A 19 4.69 12.49 2.04
N ILE A 20 4.74 11.49 1.16
CA ILE A 20 5.81 11.19 0.24
C ILE A 20 5.61 12.16 -0.90
N LYS A 21 6.64 12.97 -1.15
CA LYS A 21 6.61 13.89 -2.27
C LYS A 21 6.86 13.11 -3.56
N PRO A 22 6.34 13.56 -4.70
CA PRO A 22 6.61 12.95 -6.01
C PRO A 22 8.09 12.67 -6.30
N ASN A 23 8.99 13.51 -5.80
CA ASN A 23 10.43 13.38 -6.01
C ASN A 23 11.17 12.52 -4.97
N ASP A 24 10.52 12.16 -3.86
CA ASP A 24 11.13 11.33 -2.81
C ASP A 24 11.37 9.90 -3.31
N PRO A 25 12.34 9.17 -2.73
CA PRO A 25 12.52 7.76 -3.01
C PRO A 25 11.24 6.96 -2.68
N CYS A 26 10.89 6.01 -3.55
CA CYS A 26 9.69 5.21 -3.37
C CYS A 26 9.85 4.22 -2.20
N TYR A 27 8.80 4.07 -1.39
CA TYR A 27 8.81 3.20 -0.20
C TYR A 27 9.03 1.71 -0.50
N CYS A 28 8.91 1.29 -1.76
CA CYS A 28 9.16 -0.09 -2.19
C CYS A 28 10.64 -0.44 -2.34
N ALA A 29 11.55 0.46 -1.95
CA ALA A 29 13.01 0.28 -2.03
C ALA A 29 13.55 -0.01 -3.45
N SER A 30 12.79 0.25 -4.50
CA SER A 30 13.22 0.06 -5.90
C SER A 30 14.31 1.04 -6.36
N GLY A 31 14.70 2.00 -5.53
CA GLY A 31 15.61 3.10 -5.87
C GLY A 31 15.00 4.16 -6.80
N LYS A 32 13.76 3.98 -7.27
CA LYS A 32 13.06 4.94 -8.14
C LYS A 32 12.39 6.04 -7.31
N LYS A 33 12.24 7.22 -7.91
CA LYS A 33 11.39 8.29 -7.35
C LYS A 33 9.94 7.83 -7.28
N TYR A 34 9.20 8.26 -6.26
CA TYR A 34 7.81 7.89 -6.05
C TYR A 34 6.96 8.12 -7.30
N LYS A 35 7.04 9.31 -7.92
CA LYS A 35 6.32 9.65 -9.17
C LYS A 35 6.65 8.79 -10.40
N LYS A 36 7.74 8.02 -10.34
CA LYS A 36 8.17 7.08 -11.40
C LYS A 36 7.96 5.62 -10.99
N CYS A 37 7.22 5.36 -9.91
CA CYS A 37 7.00 4.02 -9.37
C CYS A 37 5.55 3.92 -8.85
N HIS A 38 5.33 3.78 -7.54
CA HIS A 38 3.98 3.67 -6.97
C HIS A 38 3.16 4.96 -7.12
N GLY A 39 3.85 6.09 -7.31
CA GLY A 39 3.28 7.38 -7.69
C GLY A 39 3.17 7.64 -9.18
N ALA A 40 3.40 6.64 -10.03
CA ALA A 40 3.18 6.80 -11.46
C ALA A 40 1.67 6.71 -11.75
N GLY A 41 1.09 7.80 -12.25
CA GLY A 41 -0.33 7.86 -12.59
C GLY A 41 -1.25 8.42 -11.49
N MET A 42 -0.68 8.97 -10.42
CA MET A 42 -1.35 9.86 -9.48
C MET A 42 -0.88 11.31 -9.67
#